data_AF-A0A358NJD6-F1
#
_entry.id   AF-A0A358NJD6-F1
#
_cell.length_a   1.000
_cell.length_b   1.000
_cell.length_c   1.000
_cell.angle_alpha   90.00
_cell.angle_beta   90.00
_cell.angle_gamma   90.00
#
_symmetry.space_group_name_H-M   'P 1'
#
loop_
_entity.id
_entity.type
_entity.pdbx_description
1 polymer ?
#
loop_
_entity_poly.entity_id
_entity_poly.type
_entity_poly.pdbx_seq_one_letter_code
_entity_poly.pdbx_strand_id
1 'polypeptide(L)'
;MNRNTKTGKLTFMGVMLALTIVFVAMTVIPTTSASMALLIFLPTIVTSVIQGPKSGAVMGALAGFITLLRALLAPASPLDYLFLNPLIAILPRIFVGVVPYYVFKLFNSLIKTKTVALLIAGVSGALTNTGLVILMLYAVYSKEIVKISTEFGIGTTFASFVIFLISTSALIESSVAGIGTAAVVNVHDKLNR
;
A
#
# COMPACT_ATOMS: atom_id res chain seq x y z
N MET A 1 -30.11 -14.52 10.56
CA MET A 1 -29.64 -14.42 9.16
C MET A 1 -28.49 -15.41 8.98
N ASN A 2 -28.72 -16.49 8.23
CA ASN A 2 -27.75 -17.58 8.05
C ASN A 2 -26.59 -17.10 7.16
N ARG A 3 -25.59 -16.41 7.75
CA ARG A 3 -24.42 -15.92 7.02
C ARG A 3 -23.58 -17.11 6.61
N ASN A 4 -23.72 -17.58 5.37
CA ASN A 4 -22.71 -18.43 4.77
C ASN A 4 -21.40 -17.63 4.72
N THR A 5 -20.53 -17.88 5.71
CA THR A 5 -19.35 -17.05 6.00
C THR A 5 -18.36 -17.01 4.84
N LYS A 6 -18.41 -18.02 3.95
CA LYS A 6 -17.59 -18.08 2.73
C LYS A 6 -18.08 -17.08 1.68
N THR A 7 -19.38 -17.02 1.41
CA THR A 7 -19.96 -16.09 0.44
C THR A 7 -19.74 -14.64 0.87
N GLY A 8 -19.98 -14.31 2.14
CA GLY A 8 -19.77 -12.95 2.65
C GLY A 8 -18.30 -12.48 2.58
N LYS A 9 -17.34 -13.38 2.86
CA LYS A 9 -15.91 -13.09 2.70
C LYS A 9 -15.55 -12.79 1.25
N LEU A 10 -16.06 -13.60 0.32
CA LEU A 10 -15.82 -13.42 -1.11
C LEU A 10 -16.41 -12.10 -1.62
N THR A 11 -17.65 -11.76 -1.23
CA THR A 11 -18.28 -10.48 -1.60
C THR A 11 -17.47 -9.30 -1.08
N PHE A 12 -17.03 -9.32 0.18
CA PHE A 12 -16.20 -8.26 0.74
C PHE A 12 -14.86 -8.12 0.00
N MET A 13 -14.21 -9.25 -0.33
CA MET A 13 -12.99 -9.21 -1.15
C MET A 13 -13.25 -8.63 -2.54
N GLY A 14 -14.39 -8.96 -3.17
CA GLY A 14 -14.78 -8.37 -4.44
C GLY A 14 -14.94 -6.85 -4.38
N VAL A 15 -15.61 -6.34 -3.33
CA VAL A 15 -15.78 -4.89 -3.13
C VAL A 15 -14.44 -4.20 -2.88
N MET A 16 -13.58 -4.78 -2.04
CA MET A 16 -12.25 -4.21 -1.76
C MET A 16 -11.35 -4.21 -3.00
N LEU A 17 -11.44 -5.25 -3.85
CA LEU A 17 -10.73 -5.30 -5.12
C LEU A 17 -11.25 -4.24 -6.10
N ALA A 18 -12.56 -4.04 -6.19
CA ALA A 18 -13.14 -2.97 -6.99
C ALA A 18 -12.64 -1.59 -6.53
N LEU A 19 -12.59 -1.35 -5.21
CA LEU A 19 -12.01 -0.12 -4.66
C LEU A 19 -10.52 0.03 -5.02
N THR A 20 -9.75 -1.06 -4.94
CA THR A 20 -8.34 -1.04 -5.37
C THR A 20 -8.21 -0.65 -6.85
N ILE A 21 -9.02 -1.21 -7.74
CA ILE A 21 -8.99 -0.85 -9.18
C ILE A 21 -9.29 0.63 -9.37
N VAL A 22 -10.32 1.15 -8.71
CA VAL A 22 -10.69 2.57 -8.78
C VAL A 22 -9.55 3.46 -8.28
N PHE A 23 -8.97 3.15 -7.12
CA PHE A 23 -7.88 3.94 -6.57
C PHE A 23 -6.61 3.90 -7.43
N VAL A 24 -6.30 2.74 -8.03
CA VAL A 24 -5.19 2.66 -8.99
C VAL A 24 -5.49 3.47 -10.25
N ALA A 25 -6.71 3.43 -10.77
CA ALA A 25 -7.10 4.23 -11.95
C ALA A 25 -7.07 5.75 -11.67
N MET A 26 -7.44 6.19 -10.47
CA MET A 26 -7.37 7.60 -10.07
C MET A 26 -5.94 8.16 -10.06
N THR A 27 -4.93 7.32 -9.95
CA THR A 27 -3.52 7.74 -9.98
C THR A 27 -3.02 8.17 -11.36
N VAL A 28 -3.84 8.05 -12.40
CA VAL A 28 -3.51 8.48 -13.77
C VAL A 28 -3.60 10.01 -13.90
N ILE A 29 -4.29 10.70 -13.00
CA ILE A 29 -4.36 12.17 -13.01
C ILE A 29 -2.99 12.71 -12.56
N PRO A 30 -2.20 13.36 -13.44
CA PRO A 30 -0.89 13.87 -13.09
C PRO A 30 -1.08 15.07 -12.18
N THR A 31 -1.06 14.80 -10.88
CA THR A 31 -0.89 15.83 -9.85
C THR A 31 0.59 15.90 -9.53
N THR A 32 1.12 17.12 -9.37
CA THR A 32 2.53 17.45 -9.10
C THR A 32 3.07 16.88 -7.79
N SER A 33 2.32 16.02 -7.13
CA SER A 33 2.64 15.44 -5.84
C SER A 33 2.56 13.94 -5.99
N ALA A 34 3.56 13.23 -5.47
CA ALA A 34 3.57 11.78 -5.25
C ALA A 34 2.47 11.30 -4.25
N SER A 35 1.34 12.02 -4.21
CA SER A 35 0.24 12.00 -3.25
C SER A 35 -0.94 11.14 -3.73
N MET A 36 -0.88 10.51 -4.90
CA MET A 36 -1.98 9.62 -5.34
C MET A 36 -1.78 8.15 -4.96
N ALA A 37 -0.58 7.76 -4.52
CA ALA A 37 -0.37 6.45 -3.90
C ALA A 37 -1.06 6.31 -2.52
N LEU A 38 -1.55 7.41 -1.94
CA LEU A 38 -2.19 7.52 -0.62
C LEU A 38 -3.35 6.52 -0.37
N LEU A 39 -4.10 6.13 -1.41
CA LEU A 39 -5.32 5.33 -1.25
C LEU A 39 -5.18 3.87 -1.74
N ILE A 40 -4.15 3.54 -2.52
CA ILE A 40 -4.02 2.23 -3.18
C ILE A 40 -3.94 1.08 -2.16
N PHE A 41 -3.26 1.33 -1.04
CA PHE A 41 -3.00 0.31 -0.03
C PHE A 41 -4.15 0.15 0.97
N LEU A 42 -5.04 1.14 1.09
CA LEU A 42 -6.08 1.17 2.11
C LEU A 42 -7.01 -0.07 2.03
N PRO A 43 -7.55 -0.47 0.86
CA PRO A 43 -8.39 -1.67 0.78
C PRO A 43 -7.64 -2.95 1.16
N THR A 44 -6.34 -3.02 0.84
CA THR A 44 -5.48 -4.17 1.17
C THR A 44 -5.24 -4.28 2.68
N ILE A 45 -4.92 -3.15 3.33
CA ILE A 45 -4.70 -3.07 4.77
C ILE A 45 -6.01 -3.39 5.52
N VAL A 46 -7.13 -2.80 5.10
CA VAL A 46 -8.44 -3.06 5.71
C VAL A 46 -8.83 -4.54 5.55
N THR A 47 -8.61 -5.11 4.37
CA THR A 47 -8.85 -6.54 4.12
C THR A 47 -7.99 -7.43 5.01
N SER A 48 -6.70 -7.08 5.22
CA SER A 48 -5.81 -7.87 6.07
C SER A 48 -6.25 -7.83 7.53
N VAL A 49 -6.62 -6.66 8.05
CA VAL A 49 -7.05 -6.48 9.44
C VAL A 49 -8.38 -7.18 9.71
N ILE A 50 -9.34 -7.12 8.77
CA ILE A 50 -10.69 -7.68 8.96
C ILE A 50 -10.75 -9.18 8.65
N GLN A 51 -10.18 -9.63 7.52
CA GLN A 51 -10.29 -11.02 7.07
C GLN A 51 -9.07 -11.89 7.39
N GLY A 52 -7.96 -11.27 7.81
CA GLY A 52 -6.72 -11.95 8.16
C GLY A 52 -5.64 -11.88 7.08
N PRO A 53 -4.43 -12.40 7.39
CA PRO A 53 -3.23 -12.17 6.60
C PRO A 53 -3.26 -12.91 5.26
N LYS A 54 -3.97 -14.04 5.15
CA LYS A 54 -4.11 -14.77 3.88
C LYS A 54 -4.92 -13.99 2.86
N SER A 55 -6.09 -13.46 3.26
CA SER A 55 -6.92 -12.62 2.39
C SER A 55 -6.23 -11.30 2.06
N GLY A 56 -5.51 -10.73 3.03
CA GLY A 56 -4.68 -9.54 2.81
C GLY A 56 -3.55 -9.78 1.79
N ALA A 57 -2.82 -10.90 1.89
CA ALA A 57 -1.78 -11.27 0.94
C ALA A 57 -2.33 -11.42 -0.50
N VAL A 58 -3.47 -12.09 -0.65
CA VAL A 58 -4.16 -12.23 -1.95
C VAL A 58 -4.56 -10.87 -2.50
N MET A 59 -5.16 -10.01 -1.67
CA MET A 59 -5.52 -8.65 -2.06
C MET A 59 -4.28 -7.84 -2.47
N GLY A 60 -3.18 -7.97 -1.74
CA GLY A 60 -1.90 -7.34 -2.07
C GLY A 60 -1.32 -7.81 -3.39
N ALA A 61 -1.39 -9.11 -3.69
CA ALA A 61 -0.96 -9.64 -4.98
C ALA A 61 -1.80 -9.08 -6.14
N LEU A 62 -3.13 -9.02 -5.97
CA LEU A 62 -4.05 -8.47 -6.96
C LEU A 62 -3.83 -6.97 -7.16
N ALA A 63 -3.65 -6.21 -6.08
CA ALA A 63 -3.30 -4.80 -6.13
C ALA A 63 -1.98 -4.58 -6.90
N GLY A 64 -0.95 -5.38 -6.62
CA GLY A 64 0.32 -5.35 -7.32
C GLY A 64 0.17 -5.63 -8.82
N PHE A 65 -0.63 -6.63 -9.18
CA PHE A 65 -0.92 -6.96 -10.57
C PHE A 65 -1.65 -5.82 -11.30
N ILE A 66 -2.65 -5.21 -10.66
CA ILE A 66 -3.36 -4.04 -11.22
C ILE A 66 -2.40 -2.87 -11.41
N THR A 67 -1.49 -2.61 -10.47
CA THR A 67 -0.48 -1.55 -10.62
C THR A 67 0.49 -1.82 -11.77
N LEU A 68 0.85 -3.10 -12.00
CA LEU A 68 1.68 -3.50 -13.14
C LEU A 68 0.95 -3.31 -14.47
N LEU A 69 -0.32 -3.72 -14.55
CA LEU A 69 -1.14 -3.49 -15.74
C LEU A 69 -1.28 -1.99 -16.04
N ARG A 70 -1.46 -1.17 -15.00
CA ARG A 70 -1.49 0.29 -15.16
C ARG A 70 -0.16 0.84 -15.67
N ALA A 71 0.97 0.38 -15.13
CA ALA A 71 2.29 0.80 -15.60
C ALA A 71 2.54 0.43 -17.08
N LEU A 72 1.98 -0.68 -17.55
CA LEU A 72 2.05 -1.11 -18.96
C LEU A 72 1.13 -0.32 -19.89
N LEU A 73 -0.11 -0.07 -19.47
CA LEU A 73 -1.17 0.46 -20.35
C LEU A 73 -1.27 1.99 -20.33
N ALA A 74 -0.93 2.62 -19.20
CA ALA A 74 -1.06 4.06 -18.99
C ALA A 74 0.03 4.58 -18.04
N PRO A 75 1.30 4.65 -18.50
CA PRO A 75 2.37 5.24 -17.71
C PRO A 75 2.11 6.75 -17.51
N ALA A 76 2.07 7.19 -16.26
CA ALA A 76 1.83 8.58 -15.89
C ALA A 76 3.09 9.30 -15.38
N SER A 77 4.15 8.56 -15.05
CA SER A 77 5.39 9.12 -14.51
C SER A 77 6.62 8.35 -15.01
N PRO A 78 7.79 9.00 -15.15
CA PRO A 78 9.05 8.34 -15.51
C PRO A 78 9.44 7.20 -14.56
N LEU A 79 8.99 7.27 -13.30
CA LEU A 79 9.21 6.23 -12.29
C LEU A 79 8.37 4.97 -12.53
N ASP A 80 7.31 5.02 -13.36
CA ASP A 80 6.44 3.88 -13.63
C ASP A 80 7.18 2.74 -14.36
N TYR A 81 8.24 3.07 -15.11
CA TYR A 81 9.12 2.09 -15.75
C TYR A 81 9.72 1.11 -14.74
N LEU A 82 10.06 1.59 -13.53
CA LEU A 82 10.62 0.76 -12.46
C LEU A 82 9.62 -0.27 -11.94
N PHE A 83 8.32 -0.01 -12.08
CA PHE A 83 7.23 -0.89 -11.66
C PHE A 83 6.79 -1.87 -12.74
N LEU A 84 7.38 -1.85 -13.93
CA LEU A 84 7.20 -2.92 -14.92
C LEU A 84 7.78 -4.25 -14.44
N ASN A 85 8.75 -4.21 -13.53
CA ASN A 85 9.28 -5.41 -12.93
C ASN A 85 8.26 -6.00 -11.94
N PRO A 86 7.72 -7.22 -12.19
CA PRO A 86 6.69 -7.82 -11.35
C PRO A 86 7.16 -8.05 -9.91
N LEU A 87 8.47 -8.24 -9.69
CA LEU A 87 9.02 -8.35 -8.34
C LEU A 87 8.77 -7.05 -7.56
N ILE A 88 9.02 -5.90 -8.19
CA ILE A 88 8.92 -4.60 -7.53
C ILE A 88 7.46 -4.16 -7.38
N ALA A 89 6.60 -4.50 -8.34
CA ALA A 89 5.17 -4.18 -8.27
C ALA A 89 4.39 -5.08 -7.31
N ILE A 90 4.65 -6.39 -7.29
CA ILE A 90 3.78 -7.36 -6.61
C ILE A 90 4.28 -7.66 -5.20
N LEU A 91 5.58 -7.91 -5.03
CA LEU A 91 6.12 -8.43 -3.78
C LEU A 91 5.90 -7.47 -2.60
N PRO A 92 6.20 -6.15 -2.69
CA PRO A 92 5.91 -5.22 -1.59
C PRO A 92 4.44 -5.18 -1.21
N ARG A 93 3.52 -5.33 -2.18
CA ARG A 93 2.07 -5.22 -1.94
C ARG A 93 1.54 -6.44 -1.20
N ILE A 94 2.10 -7.63 -1.44
CA ILE A 94 1.80 -8.83 -0.64
C ILE A 94 2.16 -8.57 0.84
N PHE A 95 3.34 -7.99 1.11
CA PHE A 95 3.76 -7.68 2.48
C PHE A 95 2.88 -6.62 3.15
N VAL A 96 2.40 -5.63 2.39
CA VAL A 96 1.37 -4.66 2.88
C VAL A 96 0.07 -5.38 3.27
N GLY A 97 -0.25 -6.51 2.64
CA GLY A 97 -1.37 -7.36 3.03
C GLY A 97 -1.13 -8.25 4.25
N VAL A 98 0.10 -8.37 4.73
CA VAL A 98 0.46 -9.32 5.80
C VAL A 98 0.91 -8.60 7.06
N VAL A 99 1.84 -7.64 6.94
CA VAL A 99 2.47 -6.95 8.07
C VAL A 99 1.44 -6.21 8.95
N PRO A 100 0.50 -5.43 8.40
CA PRO A 100 -0.47 -4.68 9.21
C PRO A 100 -1.33 -5.57 10.10
N TYR A 101 -1.65 -6.80 9.67
CA TYR A 101 -2.40 -7.74 10.49
C TYR A 101 -1.62 -8.16 11.74
N TYR A 102 -0.34 -8.49 11.59
CA TYR A 102 0.50 -8.90 12.72
C TYR A 102 0.78 -7.73 13.66
N VAL A 103 1.03 -6.54 13.10
CA VAL A 103 1.20 -5.30 13.87
C VAL A 103 -0.08 -4.99 14.65
N PHE A 104 -1.25 -5.04 13.99
CA PHE A 104 -2.53 -4.87 14.66
C PHE A 104 -2.71 -5.89 15.80
N LYS A 105 -2.47 -7.18 15.54
CA LYS A 105 -2.63 -8.25 16.54
C LYS A 105 -1.74 -8.04 17.76
N LEU A 106 -0.48 -7.65 17.55
CA LEU A 106 0.49 -7.38 18.61
C LEU A 106 0.06 -6.15 19.44
N PHE A 107 -0.20 -5.03 18.77
CA PHE A 107 -0.53 -3.77 19.45
C PHE A 107 -1.92 -3.78 20.07
N ASN A 108 -2.88 -4.53 19.53
CA ASN A 108 -4.19 -4.70 20.15
C ASN A 108 -4.11 -5.52 21.45
N SER A 109 -3.07 -6.33 21.65
CA SER A 109 -2.80 -7.02 22.93
C SER A 109 -2.07 -6.12 23.94
N LEU A 110 -1.36 -5.10 23.48
CA LEU A 110 -0.52 -4.22 24.32
C LEU A 110 -1.23 -2.90 24.68
N ILE A 111 -2.09 -2.39 23.80
CA ILE A 111 -2.75 -1.10 23.93
C ILE A 111 -4.24 -1.33 24.20
N LYS A 112 -4.78 -0.71 25.25
CA LYS A 112 -6.21 -0.79 25.61
C LYS A 112 -7.13 -0.16 24.54
N THR A 113 -6.61 0.80 23.76
CA THR A 113 -7.35 1.53 22.73
C THR A 113 -7.15 0.89 21.35
N LYS A 114 -8.19 0.18 20.88
CA LYS A 114 -8.21 -0.47 19.55
C LYS A 114 -7.90 0.50 18.40
N THR A 115 -8.43 1.73 18.45
CA THR A 115 -8.18 2.76 17.43
C THR A 115 -6.69 3.06 17.26
N VAL A 116 -5.93 3.11 18.35
CA VAL A 116 -4.48 3.36 18.29
C VAL A 116 -3.75 2.17 17.67
N ALA A 117 -4.15 0.94 17.99
CA ALA A 117 -3.61 -0.25 17.34
C ALA A 117 -3.89 -0.27 15.82
N LEU A 118 -5.07 0.19 15.40
CA LEU A 118 -5.45 0.33 13.98
C LEU A 118 -4.64 1.42 13.26
N LEU A 119 -4.41 2.56 13.91
CA LEU A 119 -3.54 3.62 13.37
C LEU A 119 -2.12 3.09 13.12
N ILE A 120 -1.53 2.44 14.12
CA ILE A 120 -0.18 1.86 14.02
C ILE A 120 -0.12 0.79 12.93
N ALA A 121 -1.17 -0.04 12.81
CA ALA A 121 -1.26 -1.03 11.75
C ALA A 121 -1.28 -0.38 10.35
N GLY A 122 -2.07 0.66 10.14
CA GLY A 122 -2.11 1.40 8.87
C GLY A 122 -0.77 2.05 8.52
N VAL A 123 -0.14 2.72 9.50
CA VAL A 123 1.20 3.32 9.36
C VAL A 123 2.23 2.25 8.98
N SER A 124 2.20 1.10 9.66
CA SER A 124 3.14 -0.01 9.40
C SER A 124 3.01 -0.57 7.98
N GLY A 125 1.79 -0.58 7.41
CA GLY A 125 1.55 -1.01 6.04
C GLY A 125 2.25 -0.09 5.03
N ALA A 126 2.09 1.22 5.18
CA ALA A 126 2.76 2.20 4.32
C ALA A 126 4.29 2.10 4.42
N LEU A 127 4.83 2.08 5.65
CA LEU A 127 6.27 1.96 5.88
C LEU A 127 6.87 0.68 5.29
N THR A 128 6.14 -0.44 5.40
CA THR A 128 6.54 -1.72 4.79
C THR A 128 6.63 -1.60 3.27
N ASN A 129 5.67 -0.90 2.63
CA ASN A 129 5.71 -0.68 1.19
C ASN A 129 6.94 0.13 0.80
N THR A 130 7.12 1.31 1.40
CA THR A 130 8.21 2.23 1.07
C THR A 130 9.57 1.56 1.26
N GLY A 131 9.78 0.90 2.41
CA GLY A 131 11.02 0.20 2.70
C GLY A 131 11.33 -0.92 1.71
N LEU A 132 10.34 -1.75 1.37
CA LEU A 132 10.52 -2.85 0.43
C LEU A 132 10.72 -2.38 -1.02
N VAL A 133 10.00 -1.34 -1.43
CA VAL A 133 10.21 -0.72 -2.75
C VAL A 133 11.63 -0.17 -2.83
N ILE A 134 12.08 0.62 -1.86
CA ILE A 134 13.45 1.16 -1.83
C ILE A 134 14.49 0.03 -1.86
N LEU A 135 14.30 -1.03 -1.07
CA LEU A 135 15.20 -2.17 -1.03
C LEU A 135 15.31 -2.86 -2.40
N MET A 136 14.18 -3.09 -3.07
CA MET A 136 14.16 -3.72 -4.39
C MET A 136 14.74 -2.81 -5.47
N LEU A 137 14.44 -1.51 -5.41
CA LEU A 137 15.02 -0.50 -6.28
C LEU A 137 16.55 -0.43 -6.13
N TYR A 138 17.07 -0.55 -4.91
CA TYR A 138 18.50 -0.63 -4.66
C TYR A 138 19.12 -1.91 -5.26
N ALA A 139 18.47 -3.06 -5.05
CA ALA A 139 18.97 -4.35 -5.53
C ALA A 139 18.95 -4.47 -7.06
N VAL A 140 17.93 -3.94 -7.74
CA VAL A 140 17.70 -4.17 -9.17
C VAL A 140 18.11 -2.98 -10.04
N TYR A 141 17.87 -1.74 -9.58
CA TYR A 141 17.94 -0.53 -10.41
C TYR A 141 18.87 0.57 -9.84
N SER A 142 19.81 0.23 -8.95
CA SER A 142 20.68 1.23 -8.29
C SER A 142 21.38 2.18 -9.26
N LYS A 143 21.97 1.67 -10.35
CA LYS A 143 22.67 2.48 -11.37
C LYS A 143 21.73 3.39 -12.16
N GLU A 144 20.56 2.87 -12.50
CA GLU A 144 19.56 3.58 -13.30
C GLU A 144 18.89 4.69 -12.49
N ILE A 145 18.63 4.44 -11.21
CA ILE A 145 18.11 5.45 -10.28
C ILE A 145 19.10 6.58 -10.04
N VAL A 146 20.39 6.28 -9.91
CA VAL A 146 21.43 7.33 -9.77
C VAL A 146 21.47 8.22 -11.01
N LYS A 147 21.33 7.63 -12.20
CA LYS A 147 21.27 8.38 -13.46
C LYS A 147 20.04 9.29 -13.51
N ILE A 148 18.85 8.75 -13.23
CA ILE A 148 17.59 9.52 -13.17
C ILE A 148 17.70 10.63 -12.12
N SER A 149 18.22 10.33 -10.93
CA SER A 149 18.35 11.31 -9.84
C SER A 149 19.28 12.47 -10.19
N THR A 150 20.33 12.19 -10.95
CA THR A 150 21.27 13.21 -11.44
C THR A 150 20.63 14.07 -12.52
N GLU A 151 19.86 13.45 -13.43
CA GLU A 151 19.15 14.13 -14.52
C GLU A 151 18.02 15.04 -14.01
N PHE A 152 17.34 14.63 -12.94
CA PHE A 152 16.30 15.43 -12.27
C PHE A 152 16.85 16.43 -11.23
N GLY A 153 18.18 16.52 -11.05
CA GLY A 153 18.81 17.44 -10.09
C GLY A 153 18.54 17.12 -8.62
N ILE A 154 18.10 15.90 -8.30
CA ILE A 154 17.78 15.43 -6.94
C ILE A 154 19.07 15.11 -6.17
N GLY A 155 20.09 14.60 -6.88
CA GLY A 155 21.42 14.32 -6.34
C GLY A 155 22.15 13.21 -7.09
N THR A 156 23.45 13.06 -6.81
CA THR A 156 24.34 12.11 -7.50
C THR A 156 24.40 10.72 -6.85
N THR A 157 23.69 10.54 -5.73
CA THR A 157 23.74 9.31 -4.94
C THR A 157 22.35 8.71 -4.79
N PHE A 158 22.27 7.38 -4.72
CA PHE A 158 21.02 6.67 -4.44
C PHE A 158 20.36 7.14 -3.13
N ALA A 159 21.16 7.47 -2.13
CA ALA A 159 20.67 8.03 -0.86
C ALA A 159 19.88 9.34 -1.06
N SER A 160 20.27 10.21 -1.99
CA SER A 160 19.54 11.45 -2.30
C SER A 160 18.14 11.16 -2.83
N PHE A 161 18.01 10.13 -3.68
CA PHE A 161 16.73 9.65 -4.18
C PHE A 161 15.85 9.08 -3.07
N VAL A 162 16.44 8.29 -2.16
CA VAL A 162 15.74 7.72 -1.01
C VAL A 162 15.21 8.82 -0.10
N ILE A 163 16.04 9.81 0.23
CA ILE A 163 15.64 10.96 1.06
C ILE A 163 14.53 11.75 0.37
N PHE A 164 14.62 11.95 -0.95
CA PHE A 164 13.57 12.59 -1.73
C PHE A 164 12.24 11.82 -1.60
N LEU A 165 12.21 10.52 -1.89
CA LEU A 165 11.00 9.70 -1.79
C LEU A 165 10.38 9.73 -0.39
N ILE A 166 11.20 9.56 0.65
CA ILE A 166 10.74 9.57 2.04
C ILE A 166 10.14 10.94 2.40
N SER A 167 10.78 12.03 1.98
CA SER A 167 10.36 13.39 2.29
C SER A 167 9.09 13.80 1.54
N THR A 168 8.91 13.31 0.30
CA THR A 168 7.78 13.73 -0.55
C THR A 168 6.50 12.93 -0.34
N SER A 169 6.60 11.64 -0.01
CA SER A 169 5.42 10.76 -0.02
C SER A 169 5.25 9.92 1.24
N ALA A 170 6.32 9.36 1.81
CA ALA A 170 6.21 8.37 2.88
C ALA A 170 5.52 8.90 4.16
N LEU A 171 5.80 10.14 4.54
CA LEU A 171 5.20 10.77 5.73
C LEU A 171 3.68 10.99 5.57
N ILE A 172 3.26 11.44 4.40
CA ILE A 172 1.85 11.72 4.11
C ILE A 172 1.10 10.38 3.95
N GLU A 173 1.68 9.42 3.22
CA GLU A 173 1.12 8.08 3.00
C GLU A 173 0.88 7.32 4.30
N SER A 174 1.87 7.31 5.19
CA SER A 174 1.74 6.60 6.47
C SER A 174 0.64 7.20 7.35
N SER A 175 0.55 8.52 7.42
CA SER A 175 -0.48 9.22 8.20
C SER A 175 -1.89 8.92 7.67
N VAL A 176 -2.08 9.03 6.35
CA VAL A 176 -3.37 8.78 5.71
C VAL A 176 -3.77 7.30 5.81
N ALA A 177 -2.83 6.37 5.60
CA ALA A 177 -3.08 4.93 5.74
C ALA A 177 -3.48 4.56 7.17
N GLY A 178 -2.83 5.16 8.17
CA GLY A 178 -3.20 5.02 9.58
C GLY A 178 -4.63 5.46 9.82
N ILE A 179 -4.93 6.74 9.54
CA ILE A 179 -6.24 7.35 9.80
C ILE A 179 -7.35 6.63 9.04
N GLY A 180 -7.14 6.34 7.75
CA GLY A 180 -8.10 5.64 6.91
C GLY A 180 -8.41 4.24 7.43
N THR A 181 -7.38 3.48 7.83
CA THR A 181 -7.56 2.13 8.38
C THR A 181 -8.36 2.18 9.68
N ALA A 182 -8.01 3.11 10.59
CA ALA A 182 -8.74 3.28 11.84
C ALA A 182 -10.20 3.69 11.62
N ALA A 183 -10.47 4.62 10.70
CA ALA A 183 -11.82 5.07 10.39
C ALA A 183 -12.69 3.95 9.82
N VAL A 184 -12.21 3.25 8.78
CA VAL A 184 -12.98 2.21 8.08
C VAL A 184 -13.24 1.02 9.00
N VAL A 185 -12.23 0.54 9.73
CA VAL A 185 -12.39 -0.63 10.60
C VAL A 185 -13.30 -0.32 11.79
N ASN A 186 -13.21 0.87 12.40
CA ASN A 186 -14.12 1.25 13.49
C ASN A 186 -15.58 1.36 13.04
N VAL A 187 -15.84 1.88 11.83
CA VAL A 187 -17.20 1.92 11.26
C VAL A 187 -17.70 0.50 10.97
N HIS A 188 -16.86 -0.35 10.37
CA HIS A 188 -17.20 -1.75 10.10
C HIS A 188 -17.56 -2.52 11.38
N ASP A 189 -16.85 -2.28 12.48
CA ASP A 189 -17.14 -2.91 13.76
C ASP A 189 -18.45 -2.42 14.38
N LYS A 190 -18.78 -1.12 14.25
CA LYS A 190 -20.06 -0.58 14.72
C LYS A 190 -21.26 -1.19 13.99
N LEU A 191 -21.12 -1.48 12.68
CA LEU A 191 -22.18 -2.05 11.86
C LEU A 191 -22.36 -3.57 12.03
N ASN A 192 -21.38 -4.26 12.61
CA ASN A 192 -21.42 -5.70 12.86
C ASN A 192 -21.55 -6.08 14.34
N ARG A 193 -21.72 -5.09 15.22
CA ARG A 193 -22.21 -5.28 16.60
C ARG A 193 -23.72 -5.39 16.60
#